data_AF-A0A940V0Z3-F1
#
_entry.id   AF-A0A940V0Z3-F1
#
_cell.length_a   1.000
_cell.length_b   1.000
_cell.length_c   1.000
_cell.angle_alpha   90.00
_cell.angle_beta   90.00
_cell.angle_gamma   90.00
#
_symmetry.space_group_name_H-M   'P 1'
#
loop_
_entity.id
_entity.type
_entity.pdbx_description
1 polymer ?
#
loop_
_entity_poly.entity_id
_entity_poly.type
_entity_poly.pdbx_seq_one_letter_code
_entity_poly.pdbx_strand_id
1 'polypeptide(L)'
;MNVLVVDVGGTSVKILATGQESARSFSSGRSLTPGQMASRVLEIAGDWKYDVVSIGVPAPVINGRPVEDPRNLAPGWVTFDYEEAFDCPVRIMND
;
A
#
# COMPACT_ATOMS: atom_id res chain seq x y z
N MET A 1 -5.54 -16.78 -7.95
CA MET A 1 -4.88 -15.90 -6.96
C MET A 1 -5.22 -14.48 -7.34
N ASN A 2 -6.00 -13.81 -6.52
CA ASN A 2 -6.42 -12.43 -6.72
C ASN A 2 -5.46 -11.51 -5.98
N VAL A 3 -4.86 -10.57 -6.69
CA VAL A 3 -3.88 -9.63 -6.13
C VAL A 3 -4.55 -8.27 -6.01
N LEU A 4 -4.43 -7.64 -4.85
CA LEU A 4 -4.66 -6.22 -4.67
C LEU A 4 -3.34 -5.47 -4.88
N VAL A 5 -3.26 -4.69 -5.96
CA VAL A 5 -2.13 -3.81 -6.21
C VAL A 5 -2.39 -2.47 -5.52
N VAL A 6 -1.41 -1.98 -4.76
CA VAL A 6 -1.42 -0.68 -4.10
C VAL A 6 -0.21 0.10 -4.61
N ASP A 7 -0.47 1.21 -5.28
CA ASP A 7 0.55 2.16 -5.77
C ASP A 7 0.53 3.39 -4.86
N VAL A 8 1.58 3.56 -4.05
CA VAL A 8 1.71 4.68 -3.12
C VAL A 8 2.50 5.79 -3.78
N GLY A 9 1.83 6.87 -4.20
CA GLY A 9 2.50 8.08 -4.65
C GLY A 9 2.62 9.15 -3.57
N GLY A 10 3.44 10.18 -3.81
CA GLY A 10 3.52 11.37 -2.95
C GLY A 10 2.26 12.25 -2.94
N THR A 11 1.38 12.09 -3.93
CA THR A 11 0.13 12.88 -4.08
C THR A 11 -1.13 12.03 -3.91
N SER A 12 -1.10 10.77 -4.35
CA SER A 12 -2.24 9.85 -4.28
C SER A 12 -1.78 8.43 -3.99
N VAL A 13 -2.62 7.65 -3.31
CA VAL A 13 -2.54 6.19 -3.32
C VAL A 13 -3.60 5.67 -4.27
N LYS A 14 -3.25 4.71 -5.14
CA LYS A 14 -4.15 4.06 -6.08
C LYS A 14 -4.19 2.57 -5.82
N ILE A 15 -5.34 1.95 -6.04
CA ILE A 15 -5.50 0.50 -5.90
C ILE A 15 -6.24 -0.09 -7.08
N LEU A 16 -5.90 -1.34 -7.39
CA LEU A 16 -6.59 -2.15 -8.38
C LEU A 16 -6.51 -3.62 -7.98
N ALA A 17 -7.66 -4.29 -7.89
CA ALA A 17 -7.71 -5.73 -7.67
C ALA A 17 -7.84 -6.51 -8.99
N THR A 18 -7.36 -7.75 -9.02
CA THR A 18 -7.54 -8.65 -10.16
C THR A 18 -9.02 -8.75 -10.59
N GLY A 19 -9.28 -8.59 -11.88
CA GLY A 19 -10.64 -8.65 -12.45
C GLY A 19 -11.45 -7.36 -12.33
N GLN A 20 -10.90 -6.29 -11.75
CA GLN A 20 -11.52 -4.97 -11.71
C GLN A 20 -11.02 -4.12 -12.89
N GLU A 21 -11.91 -3.33 -13.49
CA GLU A 21 -11.58 -2.51 -14.66
C GLU A 21 -11.13 -1.09 -14.30
N SER A 22 -11.55 -0.59 -13.14
CA SER A 22 -11.30 0.79 -12.71
C SER A 22 -10.54 0.83 -11.39
N ALA A 23 -9.46 1.60 -11.37
CA ALA A 23 -8.70 1.86 -10.16
C ALA A 23 -9.51 2.76 -9.20
N ARG A 24 -9.32 2.54 -7.90
CA ARG A 24 -9.83 3.42 -6.84
C ARG A 24 -8.65 4.18 -6.22
N SER A 25 -8.85 5.39 -5.72
CA SER A 25 -7.74 6.20 -5.19
C SER A 25 -8.16 7.18 -4.10
N PHE A 26 -7.22 7.57 -3.25
CA PHE A 26 -7.37 8.67 -2.30
C PHE A 26 -6.10 9.54 -2.28
N SER A 27 -6.22 10.79 -1.83
CA SER A 27 -5.07 11.70 -1.68
C SER A 27 -4.13 11.21 -0.58
N SER A 28 -2.82 11.20 -0.86
CA SER A 28 -1.78 10.92 0.11
C SER A 28 -1.24 12.22 0.72
N GLY A 29 0.09 12.37 0.77
CA GLY A 29 0.79 13.57 1.24
C GLY A 29 1.59 13.35 2.51
N ARG A 30 2.22 14.43 2.96
CA ARG A 30 3.24 14.43 4.03
C ARG A 30 2.77 13.94 5.39
N SER A 31 1.46 13.85 5.61
CA SER A 31 0.87 13.34 6.85
C SER A 31 0.51 11.86 6.80
N LEU A 32 0.58 11.20 5.63
CA LEU A 32 0.14 9.82 5.46
C LEU A 32 1.14 8.85 6.10
N THR A 33 0.72 8.19 7.18
CA THR A 33 1.44 7.09 7.82
C THR A 33 1.10 5.75 7.13
N PRO A 34 1.92 4.68 7.29
CA PRO A 34 1.59 3.37 6.71
C PRO A 34 0.29 2.77 7.29
N GLY A 35 0.01 3.01 8.58
CA GLY A 35 -1.26 2.58 9.19
C GLY A 35 -2.48 3.30 8.62
N GLN A 36 -2.37 4.62 8.38
CA GLN A 36 -3.42 5.35 7.68
C GLN A 36 -3.57 4.86 6.24
N MET A 37 -2.47 4.60 5.54
CA MET A 37 -2.49 4.04 4.20
C MET A 37 -3.25 2.71 4.18
N ALA A 38 -2.90 1.76 5.05
CA ALA A 38 -3.56 0.45 5.12
C ALA A 38 -5.06 0.57 5.40
N SER A 39 -5.46 1.33 6.42
CA SER A 39 -6.88 1.54 6.75
C SER A 39 -7.67 2.14 5.59
N ARG A 40 -7.10 3.13 4.88
CA ARG A 40 -7.75 3.78 3.74
C ARG A 40 -7.81 2.86 2.53
N VAL A 41 -6.78 2.05 2.29
CA VAL A 41 -6.80 1.01 1.25
C VAL A 41 -7.91 0.00 1.53
N LEU A 42 -8.04 -0.50 2.76
CA LEU A 42 -9.12 -1.41 3.15
C LEU A 42 -10.50 -0.78 2.93
N GLU A 43 -10.66 0.48 3.33
CA GLU A 43 -11.89 1.26 3.14
C GLU A 43 -12.27 1.34 1.65
N ILE A 44 -11.34 1.74 0.78
CA ILE A 44 -11.63 1.90 -0.66
C ILE A 44 -11.63 0.59 -1.43
N ALA A 45 -10.96 -0.47 -0.96
CA ALA A 45 -11.06 -1.81 -1.53
C ALA A 45 -12.47 -2.38 -1.29
N GLY A 46 -13.06 -2.11 -0.12
CA GLY A 46 -14.47 -2.36 0.17
C GLY A 46 -14.90 -3.80 -0.10
N ASP A 47 -15.63 -3.97 -1.21
CA ASP A 47 -16.20 -5.25 -1.66
C ASP A 47 -15.23 -6.14 -2.45
N TRP A 48 -14.06 -5.63 -2.83
CA TRP A 48 -13.07 -6.37 -3.61
C TRP A 48 -12.49 -7.54 -2.82
N LYS A 49 -12.41 -8.71 -3.48
CA LYS A 49 -11.78 -9.92 -2.95
C LYS A 49 -10.35 -10.05 -3.47
N TYR A 50 -9.42 -10.29 -2.56
CA TYR A 50 -8.01 -10.52 -2.86
C TYR A 50 -7.43 -11.52 -1.86
N ASP A 51 -6.45 -12.29 -2.32
CA ASP A 51 -5.75 -13.29 -1.52
C ASP A 51 -4.43 -12.76 -0.96
N VAL A 52 -3.85 -11.76 -1.64
CA VAL A 52 -2.57 -11.12 -1.31
C VAL A 52 -2.53 -9.66 -1.74
N VAL A 53 -1.59 -8.90 -1.16
CA VAL A 53 -1.35 -7.50 -1.49
C VAL A 53 0.05 -7.30 -2.06
N SER A 54 0.16 -6.48 -3.11
CA SER A 54 1.42 -5.98 -3.64
C SER A 54 1.46 -4.47 -3.51
N ILE A 55 2.49 -3.92 -2.84
CA ILE A 55 2.62 -2.49 -2.56
C ILE A 55 3.85 -1.92 -3.27
N GLY A 56 3.65 -0.95 -4.14
CA GLY A 56 4.69 -0.04 -4.63
C GLY A 56 4.83 1.16 -3.70
N VAL A 57 6.05 1.47 -3.26
CA VAL A 57 6.33 2.59 -2.35
C VAL A 57 7.55 3.38 -2.83
N PRO A 58 7.57 4.73 -2.72
CA PRO A 58 8.66 5.56 -3.24
C PRO A 58 9.76 5.66 -2.17
N ALA A 59 10.32 4.50 -1.85
CA ALA A 59 11.39 4.31 -0.88
C ALA A 59 12.25 3.11 -1.30
N PRO A 60 13.54 3.08 -0.92
CA PRO A 60 14.37 1.89 -1.10
C PRO A 60 13.75 0.67 -0.42
N VAL A 61 13.64 -0.43 -1.17
CA VAL A 61 13.10 -1.72 -0.69
C VAL A 61 14.15 -2.81 -0.84
N ILE A 62 14.41 -3.54 0.25
CA ILE A 62 15.34 -4.68 0.28
C ILE A 62 14.59 -5.87 0.86
N ASN A 63 14.63 -7.02 0.17
CA ASN A 63 13.97 -8.25 0.59
C ASN A 63 12.47 -8.07 0.93
N GLY A 64 11.76 -7.24 0.15
CA GLY A 64 10.33 -7.00 0.32
C GLY A 64 9.97 -6.08 1.50
N ARG A 65 10.93 -5.34 2.06
CA ARG A 65 10.71 -4.39 3.15
C ARG A 65 11.30 -3.02 2.83
N PRO A 66 10.59 -1.90 3.10
CA PRO A 66 11.18 -0.57 3.10
C PRO A 66 12.33 -0.52 4.09
N VAL A 67 13.46 0.06 3.69
CA VAL A 67 14.62 0.27 4.59
C VAL A 67 14.77 1.73 5.00
N GLU A 68 14.01 2.64 4.39
CA GLU A 68 13.92 4.04 4.75
C GLU A 68 12.46 4.52 4.64
N ASP A 69 12.11 5.57 5.36
CA ASP A 69 10.82 6.22 5.21
C ASP A 69 10.73 6.99 3.88
N PRO A 70 9.58 6.96 3.17
CA PRO A 70 9.38 7.73 1.96
C PRO A 70 9.48 9.24 2.24
N ARG A 71 10.30 9.95 1.46
CA ARG A 71 10.63 11.37 1.73
C ARG A 71 9.44 12.33 1.76
N ASN A 72 8.34 11.97 1.09
CA ASN A 72 7.16 12.82 0.93
C ASN A 72 5.96 12.35 1.76
N LEU A 73 6.13 11.34 2.62
CA LEU A 73 5.08 10.77 3.48
C LEU A 73 5.49 10.88 4.95
N ALA A 74 4.57 10.58 5.87
CA ALA A 74 4.90 10.57 7.29
C ALA A 74 5.77 9.35 7.63
N PRO A 75 6.58 9.39 8.71
CA PRO A 75 7.46 8.28 9.08
C PRO A 75 6.72 7.03 9.57
N GLY A 76 7.45 5.93 9.69
CA GLY A 76 7.00 4.67 10.30
C GLY A 76 6.86 3.49 9.34
N TRP A 77 7.24 3.65 8.06
CA TRP A 77 7.08 2.63 7.00
C TRP A 77 8.04 1.45 7.18
N VAL A 78 9.20 1.67 7.80
CA VAL A 78 10.20 0.61 8.01
C VAL A 78 9.75 -0.42 9.06
N THR A 79 9.03 0.03 10.10
CA THR A 79 8.69 -0.80 11.27
C THR A 79 7.23 -1.25 11.29
N PHE A 80 6.44 -0.92 10.26
CA PHE A 80 5.02 -1.25 10.21
C PHE A 80 4.81 -2.72 9.80
N ASP A 81 3.89 -3.41 10.49
CA ASP A 81 3.49 -4.76 10.12
C ASP A 81 2.37 -4.71 9.08
N TYR A 82 2.75 -4.87 7.82
CA TYR A 82 1.82 -4.83 6.71
C TYR A 82 0.97 -6.10 6.60
N GLU A 83 1.51 -7.26 6.95
CA GLU A 83 0.78 -8.52 6.86
C GLU A 83 -0.30 -8.59 7.93
N GLU A 84 0.00 -8.10 9.15
CA GLU A 84 -1.01 -7.93 10.20
C GLU A 84 -2.10 -6.94 9.77
N ALA A 85 -1.73 -5.81 9.16
CA ALA A 85 -2.68 -4.79 8.76
C ALA A 85 -3.64 -5.23 7.64
N PHE A 86 -3.19 -6.08 6.72
CA PHE A 86 -3.98 -6.58 5.60
C PHE A 86 -4.59 -7.97 5.80
N ASP A 87 -4.28 -8.64 6.91
CA ASP A 87 -4.70 -10.01 7.23
C ASP A 87 -4.39 -11.02 6.11
N CYS A 88 -3.32 -10.78 5.34
CA CYS A 88 -2.87 -11.64 4.26
C CYS A 88 -1.41 -11.35 3.89
N PRO A 89 -0.75 -12.22 3.11
CA PRO A 89 0.63 -12.00 2.70
C PRO A 89 0.80 -10.70 1.88
N VAL A 90 1.85 -9.94 2.20
CA VAL A 90 2.16 -8.67 1.56
C VAL A 90 3.55 -8.72 0.93
N ARG A 91 3.66 -8.27 -0.32
CA ARG A 91 4.94 -8.00 -0.96
C ARG A 91 5.09 -6.51 -1.23
N ILE A 92 6.21 -5.94 -0.80
CA ILE A 92 6.54 -4.54 -1.04
C ILE A 92 7.66 -4.48 -2.09
N MET A 93 7.59 -3.49 -2.97
CA MET A 93 8.61 -3.18 -3.96
C MET A 93 8.76 -1.66 -4.08
N ASN A 94 9.94 -1.24 -4.55
CA ASN A 94 10.11 0.15 -4.94
C ASN A 94 9.24 0.42 -6.18
N ASP A 95 8.62 1.60 -6.23
CA ASP A 95 7.92 2.12 -7.40
C ASP A 95 8.89 2.38 -8.58
#